data_AF-U3U1G0-F1
#
_entry.id   AF-U3U1G0-F1
#
_cell.length_a   1.000
_cell.length_b   1.000
_cell.length_c   1.000
_cell.angle_alpha   90.00
_cell.angle_beta   90.00
_cell.angle_gamma   90.00
#
_symmetry.space_group_name_H-M   'P 1'
#
loop_
_entity.id
_entity.type
_entity.pdbx_description
1 polymer ?
#
loop_
_entity_poly.entity_id
_entity_poly.type
_entity_poly.pdbx_seq_one_letter_code
_entity_poly.pdbx_strand_id
1 'polypeptide(L)'
;MVMAYGGEAALTAMQRRLPPDTRFLPHGHKISFGMVARSALDVRRRTALARQVAYDVMRYDQAGCYSPQALFVERGGRVSPQEFAAYLAHELAALAQRYPRATLTLGESQAVAAWRNAEEMRALSGDRTLYGDENDA
;
A
#
# COMPACT_ATOMS: atom_id res chain seq x y z
N MET A 1 -20.43 -13.85 22.11
CA MET A 1 -19.65 -13.79 20.86
C MET A 1 -18.87 -12.50 20.84
N VAL A 2 -17.57 -12.55 20.53
CA VAL A 2 -16.68 -11.38 20.49
C VAL A 2 -16.04 -11.31 19.11
N MET A 3 -16.11 -10.13 18.48
CA MET A 3 -15.42 -9.81 17.24
C MET A 3 -14.34 -8.78 17.55
N ALA A 4 -13.10 -9.06 17.17
CA ALA A 4 -11.96 -8.23 17.53
C ALA A 4 -11.05 -7.99 16.32
N TYR A 5 -10.53 -6.78 16.21
CA TYR A 5 -9.59 -6.35 15.18
C TYR A 5 -8.30 -5.88 15.86
N GLY A 6 -7.15 -6.26 15.32
CA GLY A 6 -5.87 -5.82 15.86
C GLY A 6 -4.70 -6.68 15.43
N GLY A 7 -3.53 -6.38 15.98
CA GLY A 7 -2.34 -7.20 15.76
C GLY A 7 -2.47 -8.58 16.41
N GLU A 8 -1.79 -9.57 15.83
CA GLU A 8 -1.79 -10.97 16.28
C GLU A 8 -1.51 -11.12 17.78
N ALA A 9 -0.56 -10.34 18.32
CA ALA A 9 -0.23 -10.36 19.74
C ALA A 9 -1.40 -9.94 20.63
N ALA A 10 -2.13 -8.88 20.23
CA ALA A 10 -3.29 -8.39 20.97
C ALA A 10 -4.49 -9.35 20.85
N LEU A 11 -4.73 -9.90 19.65
CA LEU A 11 -5.79 -10.89 19.43
C LEU A 11 -5.53 -12.18 20.23
N THR A 12 -4.29 -12.67 20.23
CA THR A 12 -3.88 -13.83 21.03
C THR A 12 -4.04 -13.55 22.52
N ALA A 13 -3.62 -12.36 22.97
CA ALA A 13 -3.77 -11.93 24.35
C ALA A 13 -5.24 -11.84 24.78
N MET A 14 -6.13 -11.34 23.92
CA MET A 14 -7.58 -11.32 24.17
C MET A 14 -8.14 -12.73 24.23
N GLN A 15 -7.82 -13.59 23.27
CA GLN A 15 -8.32 -14.97 23.22
C GLN A 15 -8.00 -15.74 24.50
N ARG A 16 -6.79 -15.58 25.06
CA ARG A 16 -6.38 -16.22 26.32
C ARG A 16 -7.16 -15.76 27.56
N ARG A 17 -7.84 -14.61 27.48
CA ARG A 17 -8.62 -14.03 28.58
C ARG A 17 -10.13 -14.27 28.46
N LEU A 18 -10.59 -14.78 27.31
CA LEU A 18 -12.00 -15.05 27.08
C LEU A 18 -12.41 -16.40 27.71
N PRO A 19 -13.65 -16.49 28.24
CA PRO A 19 -14.23 -17.78 28.63
C PRO A 19 -14.21 -18.80 27.48
N PRO A 20 -13.99 -20.10 27.72
CA PRO A 20 -13.83 -21.11 26.67
C PRO A 20 -15.04 -21.28 25.74
N ASP A 21 -16.24 -20.97 26.21
CA ASP A 21 -17.52 -21.03 25.49
C ASP A 21 -17.79 -19.76 24.64
N THR A 22 -16.94 -18.73 24.76
CA THR A 22 -17.06 -17.52 23.97
C THR A 22 -16.62 -17.77 22.53
N ARG A 23 -17.58 -17.76 21.59
CA ARG A 23 -17.27 -17.67 20.16
C ARG A 23 -16.47 -16.40 19.87
N PHE A 24 -15.18 -16.56 19.58
CA PHE A 24 -14.25 -15.48 19.25
C PHE A 24 -13.97 -15.44 17.75
N LEU A 25 -14.11 -14.26 17.14
CA LEU A 25 -13.88 -14.01 15.72
C LEU A 25 -12.74 -12.98 15.59
N PRO A 26 -11.47 -13.43 15.58
CA PRO A 26 -10.33 -12.55 15.40
C PRO A 26 -10.18 -12.12 13.94
N HIS A 27 -9.91 -10.84 13.73
CA HIS A 27 -9.56 -10.25 12.46
C HIS A 27 -8.18 -9.60 12.58
N GLY A 28 -7.15 -10.39 12.27
CA GLY A 28 -5.74 -9.98 12.25
C GLY A 28 -5.41 -8.99 11.14
N HIS A 29 -4.10 -8.75 10.94
CA HIS A 29 -3.62 -7.93 9.83
C HIS A 29 -4.07 -8.54 8.50
N LYS A 30 -4.57 -7.70 7.60
CA LYS A 30 -4.93 -8.10 6.24
C LYS A 30 -4.09 -7.30 5.27
N ILE A 31 -3.51 -7.99 4.30
CA ILE A 31 -2.89 -7.36 3.14
C ILE A 31 -3.97 -7.23 2.07
N SER A 32 -4.13 -6.02 1.56
CA SER A 32 -5.02 -5.72 0.44
C SER A 32 -4.21 -5.53 -0.84
N PHE A 33 -4.80 -5.88 -1.97
CA PHE A 33 -4.25 -5.56 -3.28
C PHE A 33 -5.35 -5.00 -4.19
N GLY A 34 -4.96 -4.13 -5.12
CA GLY A 34 -5.83 -3.62 -6.16
C GLY A 34 -5.55 -4.28 -7.51
N MET A 35 -6.54 -4.26 -8.39
CA MET A 35 -6.39 -4.69 -9.78
C MET A 35 -6.89 -3.58 -10.70
N VAL A 36 -6.09 -3.25 -11.71
CA VAL A 36 -6.45 -2.27 -12.74
C VAL A 36 -6.63 -3.02 -14.06
N ALA A 37 -7.88 -3.13 -14.50
CA ALA A 37 -8.22 -3.80 -15.75
C ALA A 37 -7.78 -2.96 -16.96
N ARG A 38 -7.47 -3.62 -18.08
CA ARG A 38 -7.05 -2.98 -19.34
C ARG A 38 -8.08 -1.97 -19.86
N SER A 39 -9.36 -2.19 -19.59
CA SER A 39 -10.46 -1.30 -19.98
C SER A 39 -10.45 0.03 -19.23
N ALA A 40 -9.82 0.09 -18.04
CA ALA A 40 -9.65 1.31 -17.26
C ALA A 40 -8.41 2.12 -17.70
N LEU A 41 -7.43 1.45 -18.35
CA LEU A 41 -6.19 2.05 -18.86
C LEU A 41 -6.43 2.81 -20.17
N ASP A 42 -7.25 3.87 -20.09
CA ASP A 42 -7.58 4.76 -21.20
C ASP A 42 -6.85 6.11 -21.07
N VAL A 43 -6.45 6.67 -22.21
CA VAL A 43 -5.68 7.93 -22.30
C VAL A 43 -6.41 9.11 -21.68
N ARG A 44 -7.75 9.17 -21.78
CA ARG A 44 -8.55 10.29 -21.26
C ARG A 44 -8.75 10.21 -19.75
N ARG A 45 -8.68 9.02 -19.17
CA ARG A 45 -8.99 8.78 -17.75
C ARG A 45 -7.76 8.49 -16.89
N ARG A 46 -6.59 8.28 -17.50
CA ARG A 46 -5.35 7.86 -16.81
C ARG A 46 -5.01 8.65 -15.56
N THR A 47 -5.07 9.99 -15.62
CA THR A 47 -4.75 10.84 -14.47
C THR A 47 -5.80 10.74 -13.36
N ALA A 48 -7.08 10.79 -13.72
CA ALA A 48 -8.17 10.64 -12.75
C ALA A 48 -8.12 9.27 -12.07
N LEU A 49 -7.88 8.20 -12.84
CA LEU A 49 -7.72 6.84 -12.32
C LEU A 49 -6.50 6.75 -11.39
N ALA A 50 -5.33 7.24 -11.81
CA ALA A 50 -4.12 7.23 -11.00
C ALA A 50 -4.32 7.98 -9.68
N ARG A 51 -5.03 9.11 -9.70
CA ARG A 51 -5.37 9.87 -8.49
C ARG A 51 -6.30 9.12 -7.56
N GLN A 52 -7.33 8.45 -8.08
CA GLN A 52 -8.23 7.62 -7.27
C GLN A 52 -7.46 6.47 -6.63
N VAL A 53 -6.64 5.77 -7.40
CA VAL A 53 -5.79 4.68 -6.89
C VAL A 53 -4.78 5.19 -5.86
N ALA A 54 -4.13 6.34 -6.10
CA ALA A 54 -3.21 6.96 -5.15
C ALA A 54 -3.91 7.28 -3.82
N TYR A 55 -5.15 7.77 -3.89
CA TYR A 55 -5.97 8.05 -2.72
C TYR A 55 -6.30 6.78 -1.93
N ASP A 56 -6.65 5.69 -2.61
CA ASP A 56 -6.91 4.40 -1.98
C ASP A 56 -5.65 3.84 -1.30
N VAL A 57 -4.48 3.94 -1.96
CA VAL A 57 -3.18 3.54 -1.41
C VAL A 57 -2.85 4.33 -0.15
N MET A 58 -2.79 5.65 -0.23
CA MET A 58 -2.24 6.48 0.86
C MET A 58 -3.18 6.62 2.07
N ARG A 59 -4.47 6.25 1.93
CA ARG A 59 -5.45 6.46 2.99
C ARG A 59 -5.03 5.75 4.29
N TYR A 60 -5.19 6.44 5.40
CA TYR A 60 -4.81 5.96 6.75
C TYR A 60 -3.35 5.50 6.82
N ASP A 61 -2.43 6.22 6.17
CA ASP A 61 -1.00 5.91 6.12
C ASP A 61 -0.71 4.45 5.71
N GLN A 62 -1.50 3.92 4.76
CA GLN A 62 -1.41 2.54 4.26
C GLN A 62 -1.73 1.45 5.30
N ALA A 63 -2.15 1.82 6.52
CA ALA A 63 -2.52 0.90 7.60
C ALA A 63 -4.01 0.50 7.59
N GLY A 64 -4.79 1.05 6.65
CA GLY A 64 -6.20 0.69 6.47
C GLY A 64 -6.36 -0.69 5.83
N CYS A 65 -7.37 -1.45 6.28
CA CYS A 65 -7.69 -2.75 5.68
C CYS A 65 -8.06 -2.71 4.19
N TYR A 66 -8.43 -1.53 3.67
CA TYR A 66 -8.72 -1.28 2.26
C TYR A 66 -7.58 -0.58 1.51
N SER A 67 -6.53 -0.17 2.20
CA SER A 67 -5.38 0.48 1.56
C SER A 67 -4.53 -0.59 0.89
N PRO A 68 -4.48 -0.68 -0.45
CA PRO A 68 -3.75 -1.75 -1.12
C PRO A 68 -2.23 -1.57 -0.99
N GLN A 69 -1.52 -2.63 -0.62
CA GLN A 69 -0.05 -2.67 -0.58
C GLN A 69 0.55 -3.15 -1.90
N ALA A 70 -0.27 -3.70 -2.80
CA ALA A 70 0.14 -4.14 -4.13
C ALA A 70 -0.94 -3.81 -5.17
N LEU A 71 -0.52 -3.50 -6.39
CA LEU A 71 -1.40 -3.24 -7.53
C LEU A 71 -1.03 -4.16 -8.70
N PHE A 72 -2.00 -4.92 -9.20
CA PHE A 72 -1.85 -5.72 -10.41
C PHE A 72 -2.47 -4.97 -11.59
N VAL A 73 -1.64 -4.60 -12.56
CA VAL A 73 -2.07 -3.80 -13.72
C VAL A 73 -2.07 -4.68 -14.96
N GLU A 74 -3.24 -4.82 -15.58
CA GLU A 74 -3.39 -5.64 -16.79
C GLU A 74 -2.63 -5.02 -17.97
N ARG A 75 -1.98 -5.87 -18.77
CA ARG A 75 -1.26 -5.44 -19.98
C ARG A 75 -2.22 -5.28 -21.17
N GLY A 76 -1.79 -4.53 -22.18
CA GLY A 76 -2.54 -4.36 -23.44
C GLY A 76 -3.63 -3.28 -23.41
N GLY A 77 -3.66 -2.45 -22.37
CA GLY A 77 -4.43 -1.20 -22.37
C GLY A 77 -3.82 -0.13 -23.27
N ARG A 78 -4.52 1.00 -23.45
CA ARG A 78 -4.00 2.15 -24.21
C ARG A 78 -2.89 2.90 -23.47
N VAL A 79 -2.82 2.72 -22.16
CA VAL A 79 -1.74 3.18 -21.28
C VAL A 79 -1.05 1.93 -20.77
N SER A 80 0.26 1.85 -20.93
CA SER A 80 1.05 0.72 -20.43
C SER A 80 1.09 0.71 -18.89
N PRO A 81 1.35 -0.45 -18.26
CA PRO A 81 1.55 -0.52 -16.82
C PRO A 81 2.65 0.42 -16.32
N GLN A 82 3.74 0.60 -17.08
CA GLN A 82 4.85 1.49 -16.75
C GLN A 82 4.42 2.96 -16.79
N GLU A 83 3.70 3.38 -17.83
CA GLU A 83 3.15 4.75 -17.89
C GLU A 83 2.15 4.99 -16.75
N PHE A 84 1.29 4.01 -16.46
CA PHE A 84 0.34 4.11 -15.35
C PHE A 84 1.05 4.23 -13.99
N ALA A 85 2.12 3.46 -13.76
CA ALA A 85 2.93 3.56 -12.56
C ALA A 85 3.55 4.96 -12.40
N ALA A 86 4.02 5.58 -13.48
CA ALA A 86 4.52 6.96 -13.44
C ALA A 86 3.42 7.98 -13.05
N TYR A 87 2.20 7.84 -13.56
CA TYR A 87 1.08 8.69 -13.12
C TYR A 87 0.73 8.47 -11.66
N LEU A 88 0.72 7.22 -11.21
CA LEU A 88 0.46 6.89 -9.81
C LEU A 88 1.51 7.50 -8.88
N ALA A 89 2.79 7.38 -9.22
CA ALA A 89 3.88 7.98 -8.45
C ALA A 89 3.74 9.51 -8.36
N HIS A 90 3.40 10.16 -9.48
CA HIS A 90 3.17 11.61 -9.50
C HIS A 90 2.01 12.03 -8.59
N GLU A 91 0.87 11.32 -8.64
CA GLU A 91 -0.28 11.64 -7.79
C GLU A 91 -0.01 11.34 -6.31
N LEU A 92 0.77 10.29 -5.99
CA LEU A 92 1.21 10.01 -4.62
C LEU A 92 2.09 11.15 -4.08
N ALA A 93 3.07 11.63 -4.85
CA ALA A 93 3.90 12.76 -4.47
C ALA A 93 3.07 14.05 -4.27
N ALA A 94 2.10 14.30 -5.15
CA ALA A 94 1.18 15.44 -5.01
C ALA A 94 0.30 15.32 -3.74
N LEU A 95 -0.16 14.10 -3.41
CA LEU A 95 -0.95 13.85 -2.21
C LEU A 95 -0.13 13.97 -0.93
N ALA A 96 1.14 13.56 -0.94
CA ALA A 96 2.04 13.67 0.21
C ALA A 96 2.22 15.12 0.69
N GLN A 97 2.18 16.10 -0.21
CA GLN A 97 2.22 17.52 0.16
C GLN A 97 0.98 17.97 0.94
N ARG A 98 -0.18 17.38 0.65
CA ARG A 98 -1.46 17.72 1.29
C ARG A 98 -1.75 16.85 2.53
N TYR A 99 -1.30 15.61 2.50
CA TYR A 99 -1.49 14.59 3.52
C TYR A 99 -0.11 14.01 3.88
N PRO A 100 0.71 14.77 4.63
CA PRO A 100 2.01 14.28 5.05
C PRO A 100 1.83 13.05 5.93
N ARG A 101 2.67 12.03 5.69
CA ARG A 101 2.70 10.80 6.48
C ARG A 101 3.00 11.12 7.94
N ALA A 102 2.45 10.33 8.86
CA ALA A 102 2.87 10.36 10.25
C ALA A 102 4.39 10.15 10.41
N THR A 103 4.97 10.76 11.43
CA THR A 103 6.38 10.55 11.79
C THR A 103 6.61 9.08 12.12
N LEU A 104 7.56 8.48 11.42
CA LEU A 104 7.98 7.11 11.69
C LEU A 104 8.82 7.03 12.97
N THR A 105 8.69 5.91 13.68
CA THR A 105 9.66 5.55 14.71
C THR A 105 11.01 5.24 14.07
N LEU A 106 12.09 5.30 14.86
CA LEU A 106 13.43 4.96 14.37
C LEU A 106 13.48 3.56 13.72
N GLY A 107 12.79 2.58 14.29
CA GLY A 107 12.74 1.22 13.75
C GLY A 107 12.00 1.15 12.41
N GLU A 108 10.90 1.89 12.26
CA GLU A 108 10.17 1.98 10.99
C GLU A 108 10.98 2.71 9.92
N SER A 109 11.63 3.82 10.26
CA SER A 109 12.53 4.55 9.34
C SER A 109 13.67 3.65 8.85
N GLN A 110 14.29 2.88 9.76
CA GLN A 110 15.33 1.92 9.41
C GLN A 110 14.80 0.80 8.51
N ALA A 111 13.62 0.26 8.79
CA ALA A 111 13.00 -0.78 7.97
C ALA A 111 12.69 -0.28 6.55
N VAL A 112 12.16 0.94 6.42
CA VAL A 112 11.89 1.59 5.13
C VAL A 112 13.18 1.82 4.35
N ALA A 113 14.23 2.35 5.01
CA ALA A 113 15.53 2.57 4.38
C ALA A 113 16.17 1.25 3.90
N ALA A 114 16.14 0.21 4.73
CA ALA A 114 16.67 -1.11 4.36
C ALA A 114 15.91 -1.71 3.16
N TRP A 115 14.57 -1.58 3.14
CA TRP A 115 13.76 -2.04 2.02
C TRP A 115 14.08 -1.27 0.73
N ARG A 116 14.18 0.07 0.79
CA ARG A 116 14.53 0.90 -0.37
C ARG A 116 15.90 0.50 -0.95
N ASN A 117 16.93 0.42 -0.11
CA ASN A 117 18.27 0.01 -0.53
C ASN A 117 18.27 -1.36 -1.22
N ALA A 118 17.51 -2.33 -0.69
CA ALA A 118 17.40 -3.65 -1.30
C ALA A 118 16.71 -3.62 -2.67
N GLU A 119 15.67 -2.79 -2.82
CA GLU A 119 14.99 -2.63 -4.10
C GLU A 119 15.83 -1.86 -5.12
N GLU A 120 16.61 -0.85 -4.70
CA GLU A 120 17.55 -0.13 -5.57
C GLU A 120 18.60 -1.07 -6.14
N MET A 121 19.20 -1.91 -5.30
CA MET A 121 20.14 -2.95 -5.72
C MET A 121 19.51 -3.94 -6.72
N ARG A 122 18.22 -4.27 -6.55
CA ARG A 122 17.48 -5.12 -7.50
C ARG A 122 17.19 -4.41 -8.82
N ALA A 123 16.87 -3.12 -8.78
CA ALA A 123 16.57 -2.32 -9.97
C ALA A 123 17.78 -2.21 -10.93
N LEU A 124 19.01 -2.37 -10.42
CA LEU A 124 20.23 -2.45 -11.24
C LEU A 124 20.21 -3.59 -12.28
N SER A 125 19.37 -4.61 -12.07
CA SER A 125 19.18 -5.69 -13.05
C SER A 125 18.35 -5.28 -14.28
N GLY A 126 17.69 -4.11 -14.24
CA GLY A 126 16.95 -3.52 -15.36
C GLY A 126 15.53 -4.06 -15.57
N ASP A 127 15.03 -4.95 -14.70
CA ASP A 127 13.68 -5.53 -14.80
C ASP A 127 12.59 -4.70 -14.10
N ARG A 128 12.98 -3.66 -13.36
CA ARG A 128 12.14 -2.89 -12.44
C ARG A 128 12.49 -1.40 -12.48
N THR A 129 11.50 -0.57 -12.16
CA THR A 129 11.65 0.88 -12.06
C THR A 129 11.18 1.31 -10.68
N LEU A 130 11.99 2.13 -10.01
CA LEU A 130 11.67 2.72 -8.72
C LEU A 130 11.24 4.18 -8.91
N TYR A 131 10.24 4.58 -8.13
CA TYR A 131 9.75 5.95 -8.07
C TYR A 131 9.81 6.41 -6.61
N GLY A 132 10.38 7.59 -6.36
CA GLY A 132 10.51 8.21 -5.04
C GLY A 132 11.54 9.34 -5.05
N ASP A 133 11.50 10.20 -4.04
CA ASP A 133 12.53 11.22 -3.81
C ASP A 133 13.56 10.69 -2.79
N GLU A 134 14.83 11.09 -2.93
CA GLU A 134 15.89 10.80 -1.96
C GLU A 134 15.55 11.36 -0.57
N ASN A 135 14.70 12.40 -0.52
CA ASN A 135 14.32 13.11 0.70
C ASN A 135 13.04 12.58 1.41
N ASP A 136 12.38 11.54 0.90
CA ASP A 136 11.13 10.98 1.47
C ASP A 136 11.35 10.15 2.77
N ALA A 137 12.20 10.61 3.69
CA ALA A 137 12.56 9.94 4.94
C ALA A 137 11.61 10.31 6.10
#